data_AF-A0A7Y1YM16-F1
#
_entry.id   AF-A0A7Y1YM16-F1
#
_cell.length_a   1.000
_cell.length_b   1.000
_cell.length_c   1.000
_cell.angle_alpha   90.00
_cell.angle_beta   90.00
_cell.angle_gamma   90.00
#
_symmetry.space_group_name_H-M   'P 1'
#
loop_
_entity.id
_entity.type
_entity.pdbx_description
1 polymer ?
#
loop_
_entity_poly.entity_id
_entity_poly.type
_entity_poly.pdbx_seq_one_letter_code
_entity_poly.pdbx_strand_id
1 'polypeptide(L)'
;NGWTDPADPPISAYYPGHSSVDFIGISAYNFGTGALYNGPWAQWEEAPQAIGQYLDILRTFAPNKPYIIAQTASATVGGDREAWLPATYQYLADDPNVVGLVYFNKDKANQGEIDWRVWDGGNASSGFHAASGLPSTRHEWPLTSFFAPGELTVVGASPPAPLCPDGNDCDTLALVDGGSQYALLNSTISTATDGQFYFGQPGDVALYGDWDGDGTDTPAMFRPSNGFVYLRNDNQTGVAHQEFFFGIEGDIPIVGDWDGDGYDTLAIYRNGEVFVANQLGTVVAEYSFYFGNPGDRPFAGDFDGNGVDSVGLYRESSGFVYFRDSLSSGTADFDFYYGAPEDKIVAGDWDGDGDDTVAVYRPSTGTVYFRLSNTQGNADSQLLVGSNYRFAHRRS
;
A
#
# COMPACT_ATOMS: atom_id res chain seq x y z
N ASN A 1 -17.08 -11.88 28.09
CA ASN A 1 -16.48 -11.96 29.45
C ASN A 1 -17.53 -12.38 30.49
N GLY A 2 -18.34 -13.41 30.24
CA GLY A 2 -19.24 -13.97 31.27
C GLY A 2 -20.51 -13.18 31.64
N TRP A 3 -20.82 -12.08 30.93
CA TRP A 3 -22.04 -11.27 31.14
C TRP A 3 -23.16 -11.54 30.12
N THR A 4 -22.92 -12.43 29.17
CA THR A 4 -23.89 -12.88 28.16
C THR A 4 -24.58 -14.14 28.67
N ASP A 5 -25.90 -14.11 28.73
CA ASP A 5 -26.71 -15.28 29.06
C ASP A 5 -26.56 -16.31 27.90
N PRO A 6 -26.38 -17.63 28.17
CA PRO A 6 -26.37 -18.64 27.12
C PRO A 6 -27.63 -18.64 26.24
N ALA A 7 -28.73 -18.06 26.71
CA ALA A 7 -29.96 -17.84 25.94
C ALA A 7 -29.91 -16.61 25.02
N ASP A 8 -28.93 -15.72 25.17
CA ASP A 8 -28.77 -14.56 24.31
C ASP A 8 -28.36 -15.00 22.89
N PRO A 9 -28.87 -14.33 21.84
CA PRO A 9 -28.40 -14.50 20.48
C PRO A 9 -26.86 -14.36 20.37
N PRO A 10 -26.21 -15.07 19.42
CA PRO A 10 -24.78 -14.89 19.19
C PRO A 10 -24.47 -13.44 18.80
N ILE A 11 -23.25 -12.98 19.08
CA ILE A 11 -22.82 -11.60 18.78
C ILE A 11 -23.06 -11.20 17.32
N SER A 12 -22.98 -12.15 16.38
CA SER A 12 -23.27 -11.94 14.96
C SER A 12 -24.72 -11.53 14.68
N ALA A 13 -25.68 -11.88 15.54
CA ALA A 13 -27.07 -11.48 15.41
C ALA A 13 -27.30 -9.98 15.67
N TYR A 14 -26.39 -9.34 16.39
CA TYR A 14 -26.41 -7.89 16.67
C TYR A 14 -25.59 -7.09 15.67
N TYR A 15 -24.87 -7.75 14.76
CA TYR A 15 -24.07 -7.08 13.76
C TYR A 15 -25.00 -6.52 12.67
N PRO A 16 -25.05 -5.18 12.48
CA PRO A 16 -26.00 -4.56 11.56
C PRO A 16 -25.63 -4.73 10.08
N GLY A 17 -24.51 -5.41 9.79
CA GLY A 17 -24.01 -5.68 8.44
C GLY A 17 -22.76 -4.87 8.10
N HIS A 18 -21.99 -5.36 7.14
CA HIS A 18 -20.68 -4.78 6.77
C HIS A 18 -20.75 -3.35 6.24
N SER A 19 -21.86 -2.95 5.63
CA SER A 19 -22.06 -1.60 5.11
C SER A 19 -22.33 -0.57 6.22
N SER A 20 -22.65 -1.01 7.43
CA SER A 20 -23.02 -0.14 8.56
C SER A 20 -21.97 -0.08 9.67
N VAL A 21 -20.84 -0.77 9.48
CA VAL A 21 -19.81 -0.92 10.53
C VAL A 21 -18.44 -0.64 9.95
N ASP A 22 -17.78 0.38 10.47
CA ASP A 22 -16.43 0.75 10.05
C ASP A 22 -15.37 -0.04 10.83
N PHE A 23 -15.48 -0.03 12.16
CA PHE A 23 -14.67 -0.82 13.06
C PHE A 23 -15.53 -1.64 13.99
N ILE A 24 -14.99 -2.77 14.43
CA ILE A 24 -15.59 -3.52 15.54
C ILE A 24 -14.78 -3.25 16.81
N GLY A 25 -15.43 -2.60 17.76
CA GLY A 25 -14.87 -2.38 19.09
C GLY A 25 -15.13 -3.57 20.00
N ILE A 26 -14.08 -4.10 20.64
CA ILE A 26 -14.20 -5.15 21.66
C ILE A 26 -13.75 -4.62 23.02
N SER A 27 -14.51 -4.95 24.05
CA SER A 27 -14.10 -4.73 25.45
C SER A 27 -13.81 -6.08 26.10
N ALA A 28 -12.55 -6.29 26.47
CA ALA A 28 -12.06 -7.55 27.01
C ALA A 28 -11.06 -7.29 28.13
N TYR A 29 -11.21 -8.00 29.25
CA TYR A 29 -10.48 -7.72 30.48
C TYR A 29 -9.96 -9.01 31.09
N ASN A 30 -8.72 -8.99 31.58
CA ASN A 30 -8.23 -10.03 32.48
C ASN A 30 -8.62 -9.66 33.91
N PHE A 31 -9.69 -10.27 34.42
CA PHE A 31 -10.19 -10.02 35.78
C PHE A 31 -9.33 -10.64 36.90
N GLY A 32 -8.41 -11.54 36.54
CA GLY A 32 -7.61 -12.27 37.50
C GLY A 32 -8.47 -12.97 38.54
N THR A 33 -7.91 -13.19 39.73
CA THR A 33 -8.64 -13.77 40.86
C THR A 33 -9.08 -12.71 41.88
N GLY A 34 -8.90 -11.42 41.55
CA GLY A 34 -9.17 -10.28 42.42
C GLY A 34 -10.54 -9.63 42.24
N ALA A 35 -11.35 -10.08 41.27
CA ALA A 35 -12.69 -9.53 41.07
C ALA A 35 -13.59 -9.85 42.28
N LEU A 36 -14.36 -8.86 42.73
CA LEU A 36 -15.29 -8.98 43.86
C LEU A 36 -16.46 -9.97 43.62
N TYR A 37 -16.52 -10.56 42.43
CA TYR A 37 -17.54 -11.49 41.98
C TYR A 37 -16.95 -12.90 41.87
N ASN A 38 -17.46 -13.84 42.66
CA ASN A 38 -17.09 -15.26 42.56
C ASN A 38 -17.86 -15.90 41.40
N GLY A 39 -17.29 -15.86 40.19
CA GLY A 39 -17.81 -16.52 38.99
C GLY A 39 -16.71 -17.28 38.23
N PRO A 40 -17.07 -18.21 37.32
CA PRO A 40 -16.09 -18.98 36.54
C PRO A 40 -15.17 -18.13 35.65
N TRP A 41 -15.52 -16.87 35.45
CA TRP A 41 -14.79 -15.83 34.70
C TRP A 41 -13.83 -14.99 35.56
N ALA A 42 -13.84 -15.17 36.89
CA ALA A 42 -12.88 -14.54 37.80
C ALA A 42 -11.61 -15.40 37.92
N GLN A 43 -10.96 -15.62 36.78
CA GLN A 43 -9.70 -16.34 36.67
C GLN A 43 -8.67 -15.49 35.93
N TRP A 44 -7.40 -15.82 36.12
CA TRP A 44 -6.33 -15.23 35.34
C TRP A 44 -6.36 -15.75 33.91
N GLU A 45 -6.45 -14.85 32.94
CA GLU A 45 -6.49 -15.16 31.52
C GLU A 45 -5.37 -14.44 30.77
N GLU A 46 -4.57 -15.18 30.00
CA GLU A 46 -3.64 -14.60 29.03
C GLU A 46 -4.41 -14.06 27.80
N ALA A 47 -3.76 -13.25 26.97
CA ALA A 47 -4.40 -12.57 25.85
C ALA A 47 -5.23 -13.48 24.91
N PRO A 48 -4.79 -14.72 24.54
CA PRO A 48 -5.60 -15.62 23.73
C PRO A 48 -6.94 -16.00 24.38
N GLN A 49 -6.95 -16.20 25.71
CA GLN A 49 -8.16 -16.52 26.46
C GLN A 49 -9.01 -15.27 26.70
N ALA A 50 -8.40 -14.16 27.16
CA ALA A 50 -9.12 -12.96 27.50
C ALA A 50 -9.71 -12.24 26.26
N ILE A 51 -8.99 -12.26 25.13
CA ILE A 51 -9.30 -11.45 23.94
C ILE A 51 -9.44 -12.32 22.69
N GLY A 52 -8.48 -13.23 22.46
CA GLY A 52 -8.37 -14.01 21.21
C GLY A 52 -9.64 -14.75 20.81
N GLN A 53 -10.33 -15.39 21.76
CA GLN A 53 -11.59 -16.08 21.49
C GLN A 53 -12.67 -15.17 20.86
N TYR A 54 -12.69 -13.88 21.20
CA TYR A 54 -13.65 -12.93 20.61
C TYR A 54 -13.22 -12.50 19.21
N LEU A 55 -11.90 -12.34 18.98
CA LEU A 55 -11.36 -12.07 17.65
C LEU A 55 -11.71 -13.22 16.70
N ASP A 56 -11.58 -14.46 17.15
CA ASP A 56 -11.97 -15.65 16.37
C ASP A 56 -13.46 -15.66 16.04
N ILE A 57 -14.33 -15.31 17.01
CA ILE A 57 -15.76 -15.18 16.77
C ILE A 57 -16.04 -14.08 15.73
N LEU A 58 -15.41 -12.90 15.85
CA LEU A 58 -15.60 -11.82 14.88
C LEU A 58 -15.19 -12.23 13.48
N ARG A 59 -14.10 -12.99 13.32
CA ARG A 59 -13.65 -13.49 12.01
C ARG A 59 -14.66 -14.39 11.32
N THR A 60 -15.57 -15.04 12.06
CA THR A 60 -16.59 -15.88 11.43
C THR A 60 -17.64 -15.09 10.64
N PHE A 61 -17.84 -13.80 10.95
CA PHE A 61 -18.87 -12.98 10.31
C PHE A 61 -18.41 -11.59 9.86
N ALA A 62 -17.21 -11.15 10.25
CA ALA A 62 -16.61 -9.88 9.89
C ALA A 62 -15.09 -9.96 9.64
N PRO A 63 -14.58 -10.97 8.89
CA PRO A 63 -13.14 -11.26 8.76
C PRO A 63 -12.30 -10.13 8.17
N ASN A 64 -12.94 -9.21 7.44
CA ASN A 64 -12.27 -8.10 6.74
C ASN A 64 -12.44 -6.76 7.47
N LYS A 65 -13.02 -6.75 8.69
CA LYS A 65 -13.19 -5.51 9.45
C LYS A 65 -11.97 -5.24 10.33
N PRO A 66 -11.57 -3.97 10.47
CA PRO A 66 -10.60 -3.58 11.48
C PRO A 66 -11.23 -3.68 12.86
N TYR A 67 -10.48 -4.22 13.81
CA TYR A 67 -10.86 -4.39 15.19
C TYR A 67 -10.08 -3.41 16.07
N ILE A 68 -10.79 -2.77 16.98
CA ILE A 68 -10.16 -1.97 18.03
C ILE A 68 -10.45 -2.66 19.34
N ILE A 69 -9.40 -2.93 20.13
CA ILE A 69 -9.56 -3.28 21.53
C ILE A 69 -9.96 -2.00 22.26
N ALA A 70 -11.25 -1.67 22.17
CA ALA A 70 -11.82 -0.40 22.59
C ALA A 70 -11.70 -0.18 24.09
N GLN A 71 -11.65 -1.27 24.86
CA GLN A 71 -11.26 -1.24 26.27
C GLN A 71 -10.57 -2.55 26.64
N THR A 72 -9.40 -2.45 27.25
CA THR A 72 -8.80 -3.58 27.97
C THR A 72 -8.02 -3.14 29.19
N ALA A 73 -8.00 -3.99 30.21
CA ALA A 73 -7.11 -3.88 31.35
C ALA A 73 -6.91 -5.25 32.00
N SER A 74 -5.93 -5.32 32.89
CA SER A 74 -5.60 -6.53 33.63
C SER A 74 -5.50 -6.24 35.12
N ALA A 75 -5.99 -7.19 35.92
CA ALA A 75 -5.91 -7.15 37.38
C ALA A 75 -4.48 -7.36 37.86
N THR A 76 -4.19 -6.98 39.10
CA THR A 76 -2.89 -7.22 39.75
C THR A 76 -2.83 -8.54 40.53
N VAL A 77 -3.93 -9.29 40.60
CA VAL A 77 -4.07 -10.48 41.45
C VAL A 77 -4.49 -11.67 40.60
N GLY A 78 -3.83 -12.82 40.80
CA GLY A 78 -4.07 -14.05 40.03
C GLY A 78 -2.96 -14.38 39.03
N GLY A 79 -2.04 -13.45 38.78
CA GLY A 79 -0.88 -13.62 37.91
C GLY A 79 -0.02 -12.36 37.86
N ASP A 80 0.86 -12.25 36.86
CA ASP A 80 1.80 -11.13 36.69
C ASP A 80 1.33 -10.16 35.61
N ARG A 81 0.73 -9.05 36.05
CA ARG A 81 0.24 -7.99 35.14
C ARG A 81 1.37 -7.34 34.36
N GLU A 82 2.55 -7.21 34.97
CA GLU A 82 3.66 -6.49 34.37
C GLU A 82 4.28 -7.32 33.23
N ALA A 83 4.19 -8.65 33.28
CA ALA A 83 4.49 -9.54 32.16
C ALA A 83 3.33 -9.63 31.13
N TRP A 84 2.09 -9.59 31.61
CA TRP A 84 0.89 -9.69 30.77
C TRP A 84 0.75 -8.54 29.77
N LEU A 85 1.09 -7.32 30.18
CA LEU A 85 0.97 -6.10 29.37
C LEU A 85 1.77 -6.18 28.05
N PRO A 86 3.10 -6.38 28.04
CA PRO A 86 3.86 -6.47 26.80
C PRO A 86 3.49 -7.69 25.97
N ALA A 87 3.17 -8.83 26.61
CA ALA A 87 2.72 -10.03 25.89
C ALA A 87 1.40 -9.80 25.15
N THR A 88 0.46 -9.09 25.77
CA THR A 88 -0.83 -8.75 25.16
C THR A 88 -0.66 -7.76 24.00
N TYR A 89 0.19 -6.74 24.16
CA TYR A 89 0.43 -5.75 23.11
C TYR A 89 1.07 -6.42 21.89
N GLN A 90 2.05 -7.31 22.10
CA GLN A 90 2.65 -8.07 21.00
C GLN A 90 1.64 -9.00 20.33
N TYR A 91 0.87 -9.76 21.12
CA TYR A 91 -0.16 -10.66 20.60
C TYR A 91 -1.18 -9.93 19.70
N LEU A 92 -1.60 -8.73 20.10
CA LEU A 92 -2.53 -7.92 19.32
C LEU A 92 -1.88 -7.28 18.11
N ALA A 93 -0.60 -6.90 18.18
CA ALA A 93 0.12 -6.37 17.04
C ALA A 93 0.40 -7.43 15.96
N ASP A 94 0.50 -8.70 16.35
CA ASP A 94 0.65 -9.84 15.43
C ASP A 94 -0.68 -10.20 14.75
N ASP A 95 -1.81 -9.62 15.20
CA ASP A 95 -3.14 -9.87 14.68
C ASP A 95 -3.45 -8.94 13.49
N PRO A 96 -3.68 -9.47 12.27
CA PRO A 96 -3.84 -8.65 11.07
C PRO A 96 -5.13 -7.82 11.05
N ASN A 97 -6.11 -8.13 11.91
CA ASN A 97 -7.33 -7.36 12.01
C ASN A 97 -7.27 -6.29 13.10
N VAL A 98 -6.35 -6.36 14.07
CA VAL A 98 -6.32 -5.41 15.19
C VAL A 98 -5.51 -4.18 14.81
N VAL A 99 -6.17 -3.02 14.77
CA VAL A 99 -5.57 -1.75 14.36
C VAL A 99 -5.31 -0.79 15.51
N GLY A 100 -5.77 -1.15 16.72
CA GLY A 100 -5.57 -0.30 17.89
C GLY A 100 -6.02 -0.92 19.19
N LEU A 101 -5.46 -0.40 20.28
CA LEU A 101 -5.81 -0.73 21.65
C LEU A 101 -5.97 0.54 22.46
N VAL A 102 -7.03 0.58 23.27
CA VAL A 102 -7.29 1.63 24.24
C VAL A 102 -7.26 1.01 25.64
N TYR A 103 -6.22 1.35 26.39
CA TYR A 103 -6.06 0.83 27.75
C TYR A 103 -7.00 1.54 28.74
N PHE A 104 -7.73 0.77 29.55
CA PHE A 104 -8.66 1.29 30.53
C PHE A 104 -7.96 1.68 31.84
N ASN A 105 -7.38 2.88 31.88
CA ASN A 105 -6.65 3.37 33.06
C ASN A 105 -7.59 4.03 34.10
N LYS A 106 -8.32 3.24 34.89
CA LYS A 106 -9.25 3.76 35.90
C LYS A 106 -9.24 2.96 37.20
N ASP A 107 -9.20 3.68 38.32
CA ASP A 107 -9.48 3.10 39.64
C ASP A 107 -10.98 2.91 39.82
N LYS A 108 -11.41 1.65 39.90
CA LYS A 108 -12.80 1.28 40.25
C LYS A 108 -12.87 0.43 41.51
N ALA A 109 -11.80 0.36 42.32
CA ALA A 109 -11.80 -0.40 43.57
C ALA A 109 -12.89 0.10 44.54
N ASN A 110 -13.06 1.42 44.62
CA ASN A 110 -14.12 2.04 45.44
C ASN A 110 -15.54 1.92 44.86
N GLN A 111 -15.69 1.35 43.67
CA GLN A 111 -16.98 1.09 43.00
C GLN A 111 -17.35 -0.40 43.03
N GLY A 112 -16.65 -1.22 43.81
CA GLY A 112 -16.92 -2.64 43.88
C GLY A 112 -16.32 -3.44 42.71
N GLU A 113 -15.28 -2.93 42.07
CA GLU A 113 -14.49 -3.63 41.05
C GLU A 113 -12.98 -3.62 41.41
N ILE A 114 -12.09 -3.50 40.43
CA ILE A 114 -10.64 -3.59 40.55
C ILE A 114 -10.00 -2.21 40.24
N ASP A 115 -8.82 -1.94 40.80
CA ASP A 115 -7.97 -0.84 40.32
C ASP A 115 -7.25 -1.28 39.04
N TRP A 116 -7.71 -0.76 37.90
CA TRP A 116 -7.16 -1.08 36.58
C TRP A 116 -5.96 -0.23 36.18
N ARG A 117 -5.54 0.72 37.03
CA ARG A 117 -4.54 1.69 36.62
C ARG A 117 -3.17 1.05 36.38
N VAL A 118 -2.58 1.48 35.28
CA VAL A 118 -1.16 1.36 34.96
C VAL A 118 -0.45 2.70 35.10
N TRP A 119 -1.20 3.81 35.21
CA TRP A 119 -0.68 5.15 35.43
C TRP A 119 -1.48 5.86 36.53
N ASP A 120 -0.77 6.41 37.52
CA ASP A 120 -1.35 7.04 38.71
C ASP A 120 -1.38 8.58 38.66
N GLY A 121 -0.93 9.18 37.54
CA GLY A 121 -0.77 10.63 37.41
C GLY A 121 0.70 11.09 37.50
N GLY A 122 1.61 10.25 37.98
CA GLY A 122 3.04 10.55 38.09
C GLY A 122 3.96 9.48 37.52
N ASN A 123 3.59 8.20 37.64
CA ASN A 123 4.39 7.07 37.18
C ASN A 123 3.54 6.05 36.43
N ALA A 124 4.09 5.45 35.38
CA ALA A 124 3.50 4.28 34.74
C ALA A 124 4.15 2.98 35.27
N SER A 125 3.39 1.88 35.22
CA SER A 125 3.87 0.56 35.66
C SER A 125 4.96 0.04 34.72
N SER A 126 5.84 -0.83 35.23
CA SER A 126 6.99 -1.35 34.46
C SER A 126 6.57 -2.12 33.21
N GLY A 127 5.50 -2.89 33.29
CA GLY A 127 4.92 -3.63 32.17
C GLY A 127 4.28 -2.71 31.15
N PHE A 128 3.65 -1.62 31.57
CA PHE A 128 3.10 -0.64 30.63
C PHE A 128 4.20 0.12 29.89
N HIS A 129 5.29 0.46 30.57
CA HIS A 129 6.50 0.98 29.94
C HIS A 129 7.11 -0.02 28.94
N ALA A 130 7.23 -1.29 29.32
CA ALA A 130 7.76 -2.33 28.45
C ALA A 130 6.88 -2.53 27.21
N ALA A 131 5.55 -2.56 27.38
CA ALA A 131 4.59 -2.68 26.29
C ALA A 131 4.65 -1.48 25.35
N SER A 132 4.66 -0.26 25.88
CA SER A 132 4.73 0.98 25.10
C SER A 132 6.04 1.16 24.35
N GLY A 133 7.11 0.49 24.79
CA GLY A 133 8.44 0.52 24.18
C GLY A 133 8.69 -0.56 23.13
N LEU A 134 7.71 -1.44 22.86
CA LEU A 134 7.85 -2.44 21.80
C LEU A 134 7.92 -1.77 20.42
N PRO A 135 8.73 -2.28 19.47
CA PRO A 135 8.76 -1.76 18.10
C PRO A 135 7.41 -1.81 17.37
N SER A 136 6.55 -2.73 17.79
CA SER A 136 5.17 -2.93 17.30
C SER A 136 4.18 -1.89 17.81
N THR A 137 4.57 -1.08 18.81
CA THR A 137 3.69 -0.08 19.41
C THR A 137 4.08 1.32 18.95
N ARG A 138 3.10 2.06 18.39
CA ARG A 138 3.23 3.50 18.13
C ARG A 138 2.30 4.27 19.07
N HIS A 139 2.79 5.38 19.61
CA HIS A 139 2.00 6.25 20.49
C HIS A 139 2.16 7.71 20.05
N GLU A 140 1.06 8.44 19.94
CA GLU A 140 1.05 9.88 19.66
C GLU A 140 0.53 10.66 20.87
N TRP A 141 1.27 11.69 21.29
CA TRP A 141 0.85 12.62 22.34
C TRP A 141 1.34 14.05 22.07
N PRO A 142 0.54 15.12 22.32
CA PRO A 142 -0.83 15.09 22.84
C PRO A 142 -1.77 14.38 21.87
N LEU A 143 -2.95 13.94 22.32
CA LEU A 143 -4.04 13.55 21.41
C LEU A 143 -4.56 14.75 20.57
N THR A 144 -3.74 15.76 20.33
CA THR A 144 -3.98 16.84 19.37
C THR A 144 -3.80 16.39 17.93
N SER A 145 -3.50 15.10 17.70
CA SER A 145 -3.52 14.44 16.38
C SER A 145 -4.08 13.02 16.41
N PHE A 146 -4.56 12.48 17.55
CA PHE A 146 -5.18 11.15 17.55
C PHE A 146 -6.42 11.09 16.64
N PHE A 147 -6.95 12.28 16.31
CA PHE A 147 -7.51 12.58 15.01
C PHE A 147 -6.88 13.87 14.44
N ALA A 148 -5.87 13.78 13.58
CA ALA A 148 -5.87 14.56 12.35
C ALA A 148 -6.65 13.69 11.34
N PRO A 149 -7.96 13.93 11.15
CA PRO A 149 -8.76 13.17 10.22
C PRO A 149 -8.28 13.45 8.78
N GLY A 150 -7.51 12.52 8.22
CA GLY A 150 -7.88 12.01 6.90
C GLY A 150 -9.02 11.01 7.10
N GLU A 151 -9.92 10.89 6.14
CA GLU A 151 -10.98 9.88 6.22
C GLU A 151 -10.36 8.52 6.58
N LEU A 152 -10.84 7.84 7.64
CA LEU A 152 -10.71 6.40 7.59
C LEU A 152 -11.74 5.93 6.58
N THR A 153 -11.33 5.84 5.32
CA THR A 153 -12.04 5.06 4.32
C THR A 153 -12.00 3.60 4.78
N VAL A 154 -13.00 3.20 5.56
CA VAL A 154 -13.58 1.90 5.26
C VAL A 154 -14.13 2.08 3.87
N VAL A 155 -13.43 1.54 2.88
CA VAL A 155 -14.08 1.22 1.61
C VAL A 155 -15.20 0.29 2.04
N GLY A 156 -16.39 0.88 2.21
CA GLY A 156 -17.62 0.12 2.29
C GLY A 156 -17.54 -0.83 1.12
N ALA A 157 -17.83 -2.10 1.34
CA ALA A 157 -18.12 -3.00 0.24
C ALA A 157 -19.44 -2.54 -0.43
N SER A 158 -19.49 -1.34 -1.00
CA SER A 158 -19.77 -1.27 -2.43
C SER A 158 -18.62 -2.00 -3.12
N PRO A 159 -18.84 -2.73 -4.23
CA PRO A 159 -17.72 -3.01 -5.12
C PRO A 159 -16.94 -1.69 -5.29
N PRO A 160 -15.59 -1.70 -5.27
CA PRO A 160 -14.84 -0.46 -5.51
C PRO A 160 -15.53 0.22 -6.70
N ALA A 161 -15.81 1.52 -6.58
CA ALA A 161 -16.16 2.29 -7.76
C ALA A 161 -15.19 1.83 -8.84
N PRO A 162 -15.69 1.35 -10.00
CA PRO A 162 -14.80 0.78 -10.99
C PRO A 162 -13.70 1.80 -11.18
N LEU A 163 -12.43 1.38 -10.94
CA LEU A 163 -11.29 2.30 -10.90
C LEU A 163 -11.42 3.25 -12.07
N CYS A 164 -11.69 2.69 -13.25
CA CYS A 164 -12.19 3.39 -14.42
C CYS A 164 -13.74 3.42 -14.48
N PRO A 165 -14.40 4.57 -14.32
CA PRO A 165 -15.83 4.74 -14.58
C PRO A 165 -16.21 4.40 -16.03
N ASP A 166 -17.42 3.86 -16.25
CA ASP A 166 -17.90 3.51 -17.59
C ASP A 166 -17.86 4.72 -18.55
N GLY A 167 -17.04 4.60 -19.61
CA GLY A 167 -16.92 5.62 -20.66
C GLY A 167 -15.75 6.59 -20.48
N ASN A 168 -14.96 6.44 -19.41
CA ASN A 168 -13.66 7.09 -19.28
C ASN A 168 -12.58 6.30 -20.02
N ASP A 169 -11.53 7.00 -20.42
CA ASP A 169 -10.30 6.44 -20.97
C ASP A 169 -9.33 6.31 -19.81
N CYS A 170 -8.95 5.09 -19.44
CA CYS A 170 -8.19 4.86 -18.22
C CYS A 170 -7.11 3.81 -18.45
N ASP A 171 -5.96 4.07 -17.84
CA ASP A 171 -4.79 3.25 -18.00
C ASP A 171 -4.98 1.82 -17.51
N THR A 172 -4.26 0.92 -18.16
CA THR A 172 -4.22 -0.50 -17.82
C THR A 172 -2.77 -0.93 -17.58
N LEU A 173 -2.52 -2.25 -17.53
CA LEU A 173 -1.19 -2.77 -17.26
C LEU A 173 -0.74 -3.72 -18.35
N ALA A 174 0.53 -3.58 -18.76
CA ALA A 174 1.25 -4.59 -19.51
C ALA A 174 2.10 -5.44 -18.54
N LEU A 175 1.70 -6.69 -18.34
CA LEU A 175 2.43 -7.63 -17.49
C LEU A 175 3.48 -8.39 -18.31
N VAL A 176 4.74 -8.37 -17.90
CA VAL A 176 5.84 -9.02 -18.64
C VAL A 176 6.47 -10.13 -17.80
N ASP A 177 6.36 -11.38 -18.22
CA ASP A 177 6.93 -12.51 -17.47
C ASP A 177 8.45 -12.67 -17.69
N GLY A 178 9.08 -13.58 -16.94
CA GLY A 178 10.51 -13.86 -17.07
C GLY A 178 10.95 -14.46 -18.43
N GLY A 179 10.00 -14.90 -19.25
CA GLY A 179 10.21 -15.38 -20.62
C GLY A 179 9.94 -14.33 -21.69
N SER A 180 9.74 -13.06 -21.30
CA SER A 180 9.39 -11.94 -22.19
C SER A 180 8.03 -12.11 -22.88
N GLN A 181 7.10 -12.82 -22.23
CA GLN A 181 5.70 -12.82 -22.62
C GLN A 181 5.00 -11.59 -22.02
N TYR A 182 4.36 -10.81 -22.87
CA TYR A 182 3.47 -9.71 -22.49
C TYR A 182 2.05 -10.24 -22.37
N ALA A 183 1.35 -9.85 -21.31
CA ALA A 183 -0.07 -10.00 -21.12
C ALA A 183 -0.67 -8.62 -20.85
N LEU A 184 -1.45 -8.15 -21.82
CA LEU A 184 -2.10 -6.85 -21.76
C LEU A 184 -3.42 -7.00 -21.03
N LEU A 185 -3.57 -6.33 -19.89
CA LEU A 185 -4.82 -6.35 -19.13
C LEU A 185 -5.84 -5.45 -19.80
N ASN A 186 -7.11 -5.89 -19.80
CA ASN A 186 -8.22 -5.12 -20.35
C ASN A 186 -8.83 -4.12 -19.35
N SER A 187 -8.43 -4.21 -18.08
CA SER A 187 -8.97 -3.42 -16.97
C SER A 187 -8.09 -3.58 -15.73
N THR A 188 -8.18 -2.63 -14.81
CA THR A 188 -7.48 -2.64 -13.51
C THR A 188 -8.22 -3.44 -12.44
N ILE A 189 -9.41 -3.98 -12.75
CA ILE A 189 -10.26 -4.74 -11.83
C ILE A 189 -10.36 -6.24 -12.17
N SER A 190 -9.79 -6.68 -13.29
CA SER A 190 -9.79 -8.09 -13.68
C SER A 190 -8.48 -8.50 -14.36
N THR A 191 -8.16 -9.80 -14.31
CA THR A 191 -7.00 -10.35 -15.01
C THR A 191 -7.32 -10.80 -16.44
N ALA A 192 -8.46 -10.36 -16.99
CA ALA A 192 -8.79 -10.67 -18.37
C ALA A 192 -7.85 -9.89 -19.30
N THR A 193 -7.33 -10.58 -20.31
CA THR A 193 -6.36 -9.99 -21.25
C THR A 193 -7.02 -9.71 -22.59
N ASP A 194 -6.72 -8.56 -23.21
CA ASP A 194 -7.07 -8.25 -24.60
C ASP A 194 -6.01 -8.76 -25.59
N GLY A 195 -4.79 -9.06 -25.11
CA GLY A 195 -3.71 -9.61 -25.93
C GLY A 195 -2.61 -10.32 -25.14
N GLN A 196 -1.96 -11.29 -25.80
CA GLN A 196 -0.73 -11.91 -25.32
C GLN A 196 0.25 -12.07 -26.48
N PHE A 197 1.51 -11.68 -26.27
CA PHE A 197 2.55 -11.76 -27.29
C PHE A 197 3.94 -11.90 -26.68
N TYR A 198 4.95 -12.18 -27.50
CA TYR A 198 6.35 -12.22 -27.08
C TYR A 198 7.14 -11.10 -27.74
N PHE A 199 7.97 -10.40 -26.96
CA PHE A 199 8.89 -9.41 -27.48
C PHE A 199 10.13 -9.24 -26.59
N GLY A 200 11.32 -9.19 -27.18
CA GLY A 200 12.58 -9.11 -26.43
C GLY A 200 13.10 -10.47 -25.96
N GLN A 201 13.98 -10.44 -24.96
CA GLN A 201 14.66 -11.60 -24.39
C GLN A 201 14.71 -11.52 -22.85
N PRO A 202 14.87 -12.66 -22.15
CA PRO A 202 15.00 -12.67 -20.70
C PRO A 202 16.14 -11.76 -20.21
N GLY A 203 15.84 -10.88 -19.25
CA GLY A 203 16.80 -9.93 -18.70
C GLY A 203 16.69 -8.51 -19.25
N ASP A 204 15.95 -8.34 -20.34
CA ASP A 204 15.62 -7.03 -20.87
C ASP A 204 14.67 -6.25 -19.93
N VAL A 205 14.73 -4.91 -20.00
CA VAL A 205 13.83 -3.99 -19.32
C VAL A 205 12.68 -3.64 -20.26
N ALA A 206 11.45 -3.97 -19.88
CA ALA A 206 10.27 -3.65 -20.67
C ALA A 206 9.94 -2.16 -20.55
N LEU A 207 9.54 -1.57 -21.67
CA LEU A 207 9.09 -0.19 -21.83
C LEU A 207 7.79 -0.22 -22.63
N TYR A 208 6.96 0.79 -22.47
CA TYR A 208 5.67 0.88 -23.11
C TYR A 208 5.32 2.36 -23.25
N GLY A 209 4.77 2.76 -24.39
CA GLY A 209 4.37 4.14 -24.69
C GLY A 209 3.85 4.28 -26.12
N ASP A 210 3.23 5.42 -26.40
CA ASP A 210 2.72 5.84 -27.70
C ASP A 210 3.83 6.49 -28.54
N TRP A 211 4.64 5.65 -29.19
CA TRP A 211 5.81 6.09 -29.95
C TRP A 211 5.47 6.80 -31.27
N ASP A 212 4.25 6.61 -31.80
CA ASP A 212 3.83 7.16 -33.10
C ASP A 212 2.59 8.06 -33.07
N GLY A 213 2.11 8.39 -31.87
CA GLY A 213 1.10 9.41 -31.60
C GLY A 213 -0.28 8.96 -32.04
N ASP A 214 -0.55 7.66 -32.05
CA ASP A 214 -1.84 7.10 -32.45
C ASP A 214 -2.82 6.88 -31.27
N GLY A 215 -2.36 7.22 -30.06
CA GLY A 215 -3.05 7.08 -28.79
C GLY A 215 -2.93 5.68 -28.18
N THR A 216 -2.23 4.73 -28.82
CA THR A 216 -2.09 3.36 -28.32
C THR A 216 -0.66 3.07 -27.90
N ASP A 217 -0.48 2.75 -26.62
CA ASP A 217 0.84 2.31 -26.18
C ASP A 217 1.23 0.95 -26.77
N THR A 218 2.50 0.87 -27.16
CA THR A 218 3.10 -0.32 -27.77
C THR A 218 4.46 -0.64 -27.15
N PRO A 219 4.96 -1.89 -27.27
CA PRO A 219 6.11 -2.34 -26.51
C PRO A 219 7.44 -1.82 -27.07
N ALA A 220 8.29 -1.36 -26.17
CA ALA A 220 9.73 -1.26 -26.38
C ALA A 220 10.48 -2.06 -25.32
N MET A 221 11.77 -2.28 -25.55
CA MET A 221 12.63 -2.93 -24.58
C MET A 221 14.03 -2.36 -24.61
N PHE A 222 14.58 -2.06 -23.44
CA PHE A 222 15.98 -1.70 -23.28
C PHE A 222 16.79 -2.94 -22.89
N ARG A 223 17.88 -3.18 -23.61
CA ARG A 223 18.80 -4.30 -23.36
C ARG A 223 20.05 -3.79 -22.66
N PRO A 224 20.20 -4.00 -21.34
CA PRO A 224 21.38 -3.51 -20.62
C PRO A 224 22.70 -4.10 -21.13
N SER A 225 22.67 -5.30 -21.71
CA SER A 225 23.87 -6.00 -22.19
C SER A 225 24.50 -5.39 -23.45
N ASN A 226 23.78 -4.54 -24.19
CA ASN A 226 24.32 -3.84 -25.36
C ASN A 226 23.95 -2.35 -25.44
N GLY A 227 23.08 -1.86 -24.57
CA GLY A 227 22.67 -0.45 -24.52
C GLY A 227 21.63 -0.03 -25.56
N PHE A 228 21.04 -0.98 -26.29
CA PHE A 228 20.04 -0.70 -27.32
C PHE A 228 18.62 -0.74 -26.78
N VAL A 229 17.79 0.15 -27.34
CA VAL A 229 16.34 0.06 -27.32
C VAL A 229 15.87 -0.60 -28.59
N TYR A 230 14.90 -1.50 -28.47
CA TYR A 230 14.18 -2.13 -29.56
C TYR A 230 12.69 -1.86 -29.39
N LEU A 231 12.05 -1.31 -30.41
CA LEU A 231 10.71 -0.73 -30.30
C LEU A 231 9.80 -1.31 -31.38
N ARG A 232 8.54 -1.58 -31.01
CA ARG A 232 7.44 -1.92 -31.94
C ARG A 232 6.33 -0.89 -31.82
N ASN A 233 5.60 -0.70 -32.91
CA ASN A 233 4.39 0.13 -33.00
C ASN A 233 3.14 -0.77 -33.12
N ASP A 234 3.19 -1.98 -32.56
CA ASP A 234 2.03 -2.85 -32.48
C ASP A 234 2.17 -3.85 -31.32
N ASN A 235 1.01 -4.31 -30.83
CA ASN A 235 0.88 -5.24 -29.71
C ASN A 235 0.86 -6.71 -30.17
N GLN A 236 1.80 -7.07 -31.05
CA GLN A 236 1.94 -8.42 -31.61
C GLN A 236 3.36 -8.96 -31.49
N THR A 237 3.48 -10.29 -31.61
CA THR A 237 4.79 -10.95 -31.62
C THR A 237 5.53 -10.61 -32.92
N GLY A 238 6.77 -10.11 -32.82
CA GLY A 238 7.57 -9.81 -34.00
C GLY A 238 8.95 -9.21 -33.70
N VAL A 239 9.67 -8.86 -34.77
CA VAL A 239 10.98 -8.18 -34.71
C VAL A 239 10.80 -6.66 -34.57
N ALA A 240 11.70 -5.97 -33.89
CA ALA A 240 11.60 -4.52 -33.70
C ALA A 240 11.40 -3.76 -35.03
N HIS A 241 10.54 -2.74 -35.01
CA HIS A 241 10.40 -1.79 -36.12
C HIS A 241 11.54 -0.77 -36.11
N GLN A 242 12.01 -0.41 -34.92
CA GLN A 242 13.12 0.50 -34.72
C GLN A 242 14.10 -0.07 -33.69
N GLU A 243 15.39 0.16 -33.92
CA GLU A 243 16.45 -0.16 -32.96
C GLU A 243 17.49 0.97 -32.95
N PHE A 244 17.89 1.40 -31.76
CA PHE A 244 18.87 2.46 -31.60
C PHE A 244 19.63 2.32 -30.28
N PHE A 245 20.86 2.81 -30.26
CA PHE A 245 21.62 2.92 -29.02
C PHE A 245 21.05 4.05 -28.18
N PHE A 246 20.90 3.84 -26.87
CA PHE A 246 20.28 4.83 -25.98
C PHE A 246 21.10 5.05 -24.70
N GLY A 247 21.49 3.96 -24.04
CA GLY A 247 22.13 4.01 -22.72
C GLY A 247 23.29 3.06 -22.57
N ILE A 248 23.93 3.12 -21.40
CA ILE A 248 25.01 2.23 -20.98
C ILE A 248 24.57 1.37 -19.79
N GLU A 249 25.43 0.44 -19.40
CA GLU A 249 25.20 -0.38 -18.20
C GLU A 249 25.00 0.49 -16.95
N GLY A 250 23.93 0.21 -16.21
CA GLY A 250 23.55 0.94 -14.99
C GLY A 250 22.52 2.06 -15.20
N ASP A 251 22.23 2.42 -16.45
CA ASP A 251 21.16 3.36 -16.78
C ASP A 251 19.79 2.72 -16.56
N ILE A 252 18.85 3.52 -16.06
CA ILE A 252 17.44 3.14 -15.96
C ILE A 252 16.66 3.99 -16.97
N PRO A 253 16.12 3.39 -18.05
CA PRO A 253 15.25 4.09 -18.98
C PRO A 253 13.90 4.43 -18.33
N ILE A 254 13.33 5.56 -18.72
CA ILE A 254 11.99 6.03 -18.34
C ILE A 254 11.28 6.43 -19.63
N VAL A 255 9.98 6.17 -19.73
CA VAL A 255 9.13 6.59 -20.86
C VAL A 255 8.28 7.76 -20.41
N GLY A 256 7.98 8.70 -21.30
CA GLY A 256 6.97 9.72 -21.09
C GLY A 256 6.88 10.75 -22.21
N ASP A 257 5.79 11.52 -22.20
CA ASP A 257 5.53 12.70 -23.02
C ASP A 257 6.08 13.96 -22.32
N TRP A 258 7.35 14.25 -22.56
CA TRP A 258 8.08 15.29 -21.80
C TRP A 258 7.78 16.72 -22.24
N ASP A 259 7.08 16.93 -23.36
CA ASP A 259 6.75 18.26 -23.88
C ASP A 259 5.25 18.48 -24.17
N GLY A 260 4.41 17.45 -23.97
CA GLY A 260 2.96 17.48 -24.09
C GLY A 260 2.47 17.48 -25.53
N ASP A 261 3.23 16.89 -26.45
CA ASP A 261 2.86 16.78 -27.87
C ASP A 261 2.05 15.52 -28.20
N GLY A 262 1.85 14.64 -27.21
CA GLY A 262 1.13 13.38 -27.30
C GLY A 262 2.01 12.20 -27.73
N TYR A 263 3.32 12.38 -27.90
CA TYR A 263 4.25 11.30 -28.23
C TYR A 263 5.11 10.91 -27.04
N ASP A 264 5.12 9.62 -26.73
CA ASP A 264 6.07 9.10 -25.76
C ASP A 264 7.47 9.02 -26.34
N THR A 265 8.43 9.51 -25.56
CA THR A 265 9.86 9.34 -25.84
C THR A 265 10.57 8.83 -24.60
N LEU A 266 11.90 9.00 -24.50
CA LEU A 266 12.69 8.32 -23.49
C LEU A 266 13.54 9.29 -22.67
N ALA A 267 13.73 8.97 -21.41
CA ALA A 267 14.74 9.57 -20.54
C ALA A 267 15.63 8.49 -19.92
N ILE A 268 16.80 8.89 -19.43
CA ILE A 268 17.70 8.05 -18.62
C ILE A 268 17.79 8.62 -17.22
N TYR A 269 17.60 7.78 -16.21
CA TYR A 269 18.04 8.05 -14.86
C TYR A 269 19.41 7.40 -14.60
N ARG A 270 20.38 8.24 -14.22
CA ARG A 270 21.74 7.79 -13.89
C ARG A 270 22.23 8.53 -12.65
N ASN A 271 22.35 7.81 -11.54
CA ASN A 271 22.94 8.30 -10.29
C ASN A 271 22.33 9.62 -9.75
N GLY A 272 21.00 9.79 -9.84
CA GLY A 272 20.32 11.00 -9.36
C GLY A 272 20.14 12.10 -10.39
N GLU A 273 20.59 11.89 -11.63
CA GLU A 273 20.38 12.80 -12.76
C GLU A 273 19.44 12.17 -13.79
N VAL A 274 18.45 12.93 -14.24
CA VAL A 274 17.54 12.60 -15.34
C VAL A 274 18.06 13.27 -16.60
N PHE A 275 18.19 12.50 -17.67
CA PHE A 275 18.59 12.95 -19.01
C PHE A 275 17.41 12.75 -19.96
N VAL A 276 16.69 13.82 -20.29
CA VAL A 276 15.48 13.73 -21.14
C VAL A 276 15.89 13.77 -22.60
N ALA A 277 15.48 12.76 -23.36
CA ALA A 277 15.68 12.67 -24.80
C ALA A 277 14.29 12.67 -25.47
N ASN A 278 13.79 13.88 -25.69
CA ASN A 278 12.48 14.19 -26.28
C ASN A 278 12.41 13.90 -27.80
N GLN A 279 13.11 12.86 -28.24
CA GLN A 279 13.14 12.39 -29.62
C GLN A 279 13.68 10.96 -29.65
N LEU A 280 12.95 10.03 -30.27
CA LEU A 280 13.44 8.66 -30.44
C LEU A 280 14.68 8.60 -31.34
N GLY A 281 15.62 7.71 -31.00
CA GLY A 281 16.83 7.49 -31.80
C GLY A 281 17.99 8.47 -31.56
N THR A 282 17.84 9.46 -30.67
CA THR A 282 18.95 10.33 -30.26
C THR A 282 19.75 9.73 -29.11
N VAL A 283 21.03 10.08 -29.03
CA VAL A 283 21.93 9.77 -27.91
C VAL A 283 22.31 11.02 -27.11
N VAL A 284 21.77 12.17 -27.49
CA VAL A 284 21.99 13.45 -26.84
C VAL A 284 20.69 13.86 -26.17
N ALA A 285 20.74 14.00 -24.85
CA ALA A 285 19.64 14.56 -24.08
C ALA A 285 19.41 16.02 -24.48
N GLU A 286 18.15 16.42 -24.60
CA GLU A 286 17.79 17.82 -24.84
C GLU A 286 18.13 18.69 -23.62
N TYR A 287 17.83 18.16 -22.43
CA TYR A 287 18.19 18.75 -21.15
C TYR A 287 18.36 17.66 -20.07
N SER A 288 19.01 18.04 -18.97
CA SER A 288 19.16 17.19 -17.79
C SER A 288 18.95 17.97 -16.49
N PHE A 289 18.57 17.25 -15.44
CA PHE A 289 18.36 17.82 -14.11
C PHE A 289 18.58 16.79 -13.01
N TYR A 290 18.93 17.26 -11.81
CA TYR A 290 19.10 16.41 -10.64
C TYR A 290 17.79 16.26 -9.86
N PHE A 291 17.39 15.02 -9.63
CA PHE A 291 16.28 14.68 -8.75
C PHE A 291 16.56 13.31 -8.13
N GLY A 292 16.51 13.22 -6.79
CA GLY A 292 16.72 11.96 -6.09
C GLY A 292 18.16 11.61 -5.75
N ASN A 293 18.32 10.39 -5.24
CA ASN A 293 19.59 9.82 -4.86
C ASN A 293 19.94 8.61 -5.75
N PRO A 294 21.23 8.27 -5.90
CA PRO A 294 21.63 7.00 -6.49
C PRO A 294 20.92 5.82 -5.82
N GLY A 295 20.25 4.98 -6.62
CA GLY A 295 19.51 3.81 -6.16
C GLY A 295 17.99 3.99 -6.07
N ASP A 296 17.47 5.24 -6.13
CA ASP A 296 16.04 5.46 -6.31
C ASP A 296 15.58 4.93 -7.68
N ARG A 297 14.34 4.43 -7.77
CA ARG A 297 13.73 3.91 -8.99
C ARG A 297 12.85 4.96 -9.64
N PRO A 298 13.18 5.44 -10.85
CA PRO A 298 12.36 6.43 -11.52
C PRO A 298 11.09 5.81 -12.11
N PHE A 299 10.09 6.65 -12.28
CA PHE A 299 8.90 6.45 -13.11
C PHE A 299 8.44 7.84 -13.59
N ALA A 300 7.51 7.88 -14.54
CA ALA A 300 6.97 9.14 -15.06
C ALA A 300 5.45 9.08 -15.15
N GLY A 301 4.87 10.26 -15.29
CA GLY A 301 3.44 10.48 -15.49
C GLY A 301 3.06 11.96 -15.35
N ASP A 302 1.85 12.29 -15.80
CA ASP A 302 1.21 13.60 -15.71
C ASP A 302 0.50 13.76 -14.35
N PHE A 303 1.28 13.92 -13.29
CA PHE A 303 0.75 13.91 -11.91
C PHE A 303 -0.09 15.13 -11.53
N ASP A 304 -0.11 16.19 -12.37
CA ASP A 304 -0.87 17.43 -12.17
C ASP A 304 -1.85 17.76 -13.30
N GLY A 305 -2.07 16.82 -14.23
CA GLY A 305 -3.08 16.88 -15.28
C GLY A 305 -2.85 17.98 -16.31
N ASN A 306 -1.60 18.38 -16.51
CA ASN A 306 -1.24 19.49 -17.39
C ASN A 306 -0.93 19.04 -18.84
N GLY A 307 -0.91 17.72 -19.07
CA GLY A 307 -0.60 17.06 -20.33
C GLY A 307 0.88 16.78 -20.55
N VAL A 308 1.76 17.01 -19.55
CA VAL A 308 3.21 16.82 -19.65
C VAL A 308 3.68 15.90 -18.55
N ASP A 309 4.37 14.83 -18.93
CA ASP A 309 4.94 13.90 -17.98
C ASP A 309 6.09 14.53 -17.18
N SER A 310 6.06 14.27 -15.89
CA SER A 310 7.10 14.64 -14.96
C SER A 310 7.72 13.39 -14.33
N VAL A 311 8.71 13.57 -13.43
CA VAL A 311 9.47 12.44 -12.89
C VAL A 311 9.09 12.18 -11.43
N GLY A 312 8.72 10.94 -11.16
CA GLY A 312 8.60 10.37 -9.82
C GLY A 312 9.77 9.45 -9.48
N LEU A 313 10.03 9.27 -8.18
CA LEU A 313 11.05 8.37 -7.65
C LEU A 313 10.50 7.49 -6.54
N TYR A 314 10.76 6.19 -6.62
CA TYR A 314 10.45 5.22 -5.58
C TYR A 314 11.73 4.73 -4.88
N ARG A 315 11.78 4.93 -3.57
CA ARG A 315 12.87 4.43 -2.74
C ARG A 315 12.51 3.07 -2.17
N GLU A 316 12.94 2.02 -2.86
CA GLU A 316 12.66 0.61 -2.51
C GLU A 316 13.07 0.25 -1.06
N SER A 317 14.09 0.91 -0.49
CA SER A 317 14.55 0.63 0.87
C SER A 317 13.60 1.11 1.96
N SER A 318 12.70 2.04 1.65
CA SER A 318 11.85 2.71 2.64
C SER A 318 10.40 2.86 2.23
N GLY A 319 10.00 2.50 1.01
CA GLY A 319 8.63 2.66 0.51
C GLY A 319 8.22 4.11 0.28
N PHE A 320 9.19 5.03 0.20
CA PHE A 320 8.90 6.44 -0.06
C PHE A 320 8.76 6.68 -1.55
N VAL A 321 7.73 7.44 -1.91
CA VAL A 321 7.53 7.99 -3.23
C VAL A 321 7.81 9.50 -3.17
N TYR A 322 8.53 10.02 -4.15
CA TYR A 322 8.86 11.43 -4.29
C TYR A 322 8.44 11.90 -5.68
N PHE A 323 7.84 13.08 -5.79
CA PHE A 323 7.38 13.65 -7.06
C PHE A 323 7.84 15.08 -7.22
N ARG A 324 7.97 15.51 -8.48
CA ARG A 324 8.09 16.91 -8.86
C ARG A 324 7.20 17.15 -10.07
N ASP A 325 6.37 18.18 -10.02
CA ASP A 325 5.52 18.60 -11.15
C ASP A 325 6.32 19.56 -12.06
N SER A 326 7.62 19.31 -12.18
CA SER A 326 8.50 20.10 -13.02
C SER A 326 9.74 19.32 -13.42
N LEU A 327 10.14 19.49 -14.67
CA LEU A 327 11.36 18.91 -15.24
C LEU A 327 12.59 19.78 -14.91
N SER A 328 12.83 19.97 -13.62
CA SER A 328 13.89 20.85 -13.10
C SER A 328 14.52 20.30 -11.83
N SER A 329 15.76 20.76 -11.54
CA SER A 329 16.46 20.32 -10.33
C SER A 329 15.82 20.88 -9.07
N GLY A 330 15.66 20.06 -8.03
CA GLY A 330 15.05 20.49 -6.78
C GLY A 330 14.81 19.37 -5.76
N THR A 331 14.31 19.74 -4.59
CA THR A 331 13.71 18.79 -3.64
C THR A 331 12.39 18.26 -4.19
N ALA A 332 11.81 17.19 -3.65
CA ALA A 332 10.46 16.79 -4.08
C ALA A 332 9.44 17.91 -3.76
N ASP A 333 8.46 18.09 -4.63
CA ASP A 333 7.31 18.96 -4.36
C ASP A 333 6.33 18.23 -3.42
N PHE A 334 6.25 16.90 -3.56
CA PHE A 334 5.48 16.00 -2.71
C PHE A 334 6.28 14.73 -2.36
N ASP A 335 6.11 14.25 -1.13
CA ASP A 335 6.60 12.96 -0.70
C ASP A 335 5.58 12.25 0.20
N PHE A 336 5.45 10.94 0.02
CA PHE A 336 4.61 10.11 0.87
C PHE A 336 5.06 8.66 0.89
N TYR A 337 4.58 7.91 1.88
CA TYR A 337 4.79 6.47 1.95
C TYR A 337 3.68 5.73 1.21
N TYR A 338 4.06 4.86 0.27
CA TYR A 338 3.13 3.93 -0.36
C TYR A 338 3.86 2.67 -0.84
N GLY A 339 3.36 1.50 -0.44
CA GLY A 339 3.98 0.20 -0.70
C GLY A 339 4.78 -0.36 0.47
N ALA A 340 5.56 -1.39 0.20
CA ALA A 340 6.47 -2.06 1.12
C ALA A 340 7.85 -2.22 0.46
N PRO A 341 8.91 -2.52 1.23
CA PRO A 341 10.19 -2.86 0.64
C PRO A 341 10.06 -3.93 -0.44
N GLU A 342 10.79 -3.76 -1.55
CA GLU A 342 10.79 -4.63 -2.75
C GLU A 342 9.57 -4.53 -3.68
N ASP A 343 8.52 -3.78 -3.31
CA ASP A 343 7.42 -3.49 -4.23
C ASP A 343 7.96 -2.73 -5.46
N LYS A 344 7.28 -2.87 -6.61
CA LYS A 344 7.62 -2.21 -7.88
C LYS A 344 6.58 -1.17 -8.20
N ILE A 345 7.01 0.06 -8.45
CA ILE A 345 6.10 1.17 -8.73
C ILE A 345 5.75 1.25 -10.21
N VAL A 346 4.55 1.72 -10.50
CA VAL A 346 4.05 2.12 -11.81
C VAL A 346 3.12 3.33 -11.59
N ALA A 347 2.98 4.21 -12.57
CA ALA A 347 2.02 5.30 -12.56
C ALA A 347 1.08 5.16 -13.75
N GLY A 348 -0.07 5.84 -13.69
CA GLY A 348 -1.06 5.90 -14.77
C GLY A 348 -2.38 6.51 -14.28
N ASP A 349 -3.22 6.92 -15.22
CA ASP A 349 -4.54 7.50 -14.98
C ASP A 349 -5.55 6.36 -14.78
N TRP A 350 -5.61 5.84 -13.56
CA TRP A 350 -6.42 4.65 -13.27
C TRP A 350 -7.93 4.91 -13.26
N ASP A 351 -8.36 6.17 -13.12
CA ASP A 351 -9.77 6.58 -13.07
C ASP A 351 -10.24 7.51 -14.19
N GLY A 352 -9.36 7.86 -15.10
CA GLY A 352 -9.65 8.62 -16.31
C GLY A 352 -9.98 10.07 -16.00
N ASP A 353 -9.41 10.64 -14.94
CA ASP A 353 -9.59 12.04 -14.56
C ASP A 353 -8.53 12.97 -15.17
N GLY A 354 -7.51 12.40 -15.80
CA GLY A 354 -6.39 13.07 -16.45
C GLY A 354 -5.14 13.19 -15.58
N ASP A 355 -5.21 12.89 -14.28
CA ASP A 355 -4.07 12.92 -13.36
C ASP A 355 -3.49 11.51 -13.19
N ASP A 356 -2.20 11.33 -13.49
CA ASP A 356 -1.53 10.08 -13.21
C ASP A 356 -1.38 9.86 -11.70
N THR A 357 -1.63 8.64 -11.26
CA THR A 357 -1.48 8.24 -9.85
C THR A 357 -0.71 6.94 -9.71
N VAL A 358 -0.18 6.65 -8.52
CA VAL A 358 0.70 5.49 -8.34
C VAL A 358 -0.02 4.18 -8.04
N ALA A 359 0.53 3.10 -8.59
CA ALA A 359 0.27 1.75 -8.15
C ALA A 359 1.58 1.03 -7.79
N VAL A 360 1.49 0.05 -6.90
CA VAL A 360 2.63 -0.79 -6.52
C VAL A 360 2.31 -2.27 -6.71
N TYR A 361 3.19 -2.99 -7.38
CA TYR A 361 3.17 -4.44 -7.45
C TYR A 361 4.02 -5.05 -6.35
N ARG A 362 3.44 -6.00 -5.62
CA ARG A 362 4.11 -6.79 -4.61
C ARG A 362 4.45 -8.18 -5.14
N PRO A 363 5.73 -8.47 -5.45
CA PRO A 363 6.13 -9.78 -5.98
C PRO A 363 5.81 -10.95 -5.03
N SER A 364 5.91 -10.72 -3.71
CA SER A 364 5.72 -11.76 -2.70
C SER A 364 4.28 -12.29 -2.62
N THR A 365 3.29 -11.49 -3.00
CA THR A 365 1.87 -11.88 -3.04
C THR A 365 1.31 -11.95 -4.46
N GLY A 366 2.02 -11.40 -5.43
CA GLY A 366 1.54 -11.28 -6.81
C GLY A 366 0.40 -10.27 -6.96
N THR A 367 0.31 -9.28 -6.08
CA THR A 367 -0.81 -8.32 -6.02
C THR A 367 -0.35 -6.94 -6.46
N VAL A 368 -1.13 -6.28 -7.31
CA VAL A 368 -1.01 -4.85 -7.60
C VAL A 368 -1.96 -4.08 -6.70
N TYR A 369 -1.50 -2.97 -6.13
CA TYR A 369 -2.24 -2.09 -5.24
C TYR A 369 -2.30 -0.70 -5.87
N PHE A 370 -3.50 -0.24 -6.26
CA PHE A 370 -3.72 1.03 -6.95
C PHE A 370 -4.09 2.15 -5.97
N ARG A 371 -3.61 3.37 -6.21
CA ARG A 371 -4.09 4.60 -5.58
C ARG A 371 -4.75 5.48 -6.64
N LEU A 372 -5.81 6.16 -6.25
CA LEU A 372 -6.44 7.23 -7.03
C LEU A 372 -6.05 8.62 -6.50
N SER A 373 -4.97 8.70 -5.72
CA SER A 373 -4.41 9.98 -5.29
C SER A 373 -2.95 9.84 -4.87
N ASN A 374 -2.14 10.84 -5.20
CA ASN A 374 -0.72 10.93 -4.83
C ASN A 374 -0.55 11.41 -3.38
N THR A 375 -1.12 10.67 -2.44
CA THR A 375 -1.02 10.92 -0.98
C THR A 375 -0.77 9.64 -0.19
N GLN A 376 -0.35 9.74 1.07
CA GLN A 376 -0.22 8.57 1.95
C GLN A 376 -1.61 7.96 2.26
N GLY A 377 -1.73 6.64 2.13
CA GLY A 377 -2.98 5.94 2.43
C GLY A 377 -2.94 4.46 2.10
N ASN A 378 -4.07 3.78 2.35
CA ASN A 378 -4.29 2.44 1.85
C ASN A 378 -4.56 2.49 0.34
N ALA A 379 -4.35 1.36 -0.34
CA ALA A 379 -4.75 1.21 -1.73
C ALA A 379 -6.27 1.39 -1.88
N ASP A 380 -6.68 2.12 -2.91
CA ASP A 380 -8.08 2.31 -3.28
C ASP A 380 -8.65 1.03 -3.92
N SER A 381 -7.78 0.24 -4.56
CA SER A 381 -8.12 -1.07 -5.13
C SER A 381 -6.89 -1.98 -5.20
N GLN A 382 -7.13 -3.28 -5.42
CA GLN A 382 -6.07 -4.26 -5.61
C GLN A 382 -6.44 -5.33 -6.64
N LEU A 383 -5.44 -5.83 -7.36
CA LEU A 383 -5.59 -6.89 -8.36
C LEU A 383 -4.55 -7.98 -8.16
N LEU A 384 -4.99 -9.23 -7.95
CA LEU A 384 -4.09 -10.39 -7.90
C LEU A 384 -3.73 -10.81 -9.33
N VAL A 385 -2.52 -10.50 -9.77
CA VAL A 385 -2.01 -10.83 -11.11
C VAL A 385 -1.09 -12.05 -11.11
N GLY A 386 -0.51 -12.43 -9.96
CA GLY A 386 0.45 -13.53 -9.84
C GLY A 386 1.90 -13.05 -9.66
N SER A 387 2.79 -13.94 -9.21
CA SER A 387 4.12 -13.57 -8.69
C SER A 387 5.25 -13.48 -9.74
N ASN A 388 4.96 -13.75 -11.02
CA ASN A 388 5.99 -14.00 -12.03
C ASN A 388 6.21 -12.85 -13.03
N TYR A 389 5.69 -11.65 -12.73
CA TYR A 389 5.71 -10.51 -13.64
C TYR A 389 6.72 -9.43 -13.24
N ARG A 390 7.25 -8.78 -14.27
CA ARG A 390 7.88 -7.46 -14.31
C ARG A 390 6.86 -6.52 -14.99
N PHE A 391 6.90 -5.23 -14.67
CA PHE A 391 5.85 -4.30 -15.09
C PHE A 391 6.40 -3.28 -16.07
N ALA A 392 5.56 -2.95 -17.05
CA ALA A 392 5.58 -1.67 -17.74
C ALA A 392 4.16 -1.09 -17.66
N HIS A 393 4.06 0.24 -17.57
CA HIS A 393 2.81 0.99 -17.65
C HIS A 393 2.14 0.77 -19.02
N ARG A 394 0.85 1.07 -19.15
CA ARG A 394 0.12 1.10 -20.42
C ARG A 394 -1.02 2.12 -20.35
N ARG A 395 -0.94 3.17 -21.16
CA ARG A 395 -2.08 4.00 -21.54
C ARG A 395 -3.06 3.21 -22.41
N SER A 396 -4.37 3.37 -22.17
CA SER A 396 -5.42 2.61 -22.85
C SER A 396 -5.65 3.00 -24.28
#